data_AF-A0A6P1VXD7-F1
#
_entry.id   AF-A0A6P1VXD7-F1
#
_cell.length_a   1.000
_cell.length_b   1.000
_cell.length_c   1.000
_cell.angle_alpha   90.00
_cell.angle_beta   90.00
_cell.angle_gamma   90.00
#
_symmetry.space_group_name_H-M   'P 1'
#
loop_
_entity.id
_entity.type
_entity.pdbx_description
1 polymer ?
#
loop_
_entity_poly.entity_id
_entity_poly.type
_entity_poly.pdbx_seq_one_letter_code
_entity_poly.pdbx_strand_id
1 'polypeptide(L)'
;MKYLSLIVCYFFLFACAPSKKKVCEKIDDGIRTYLEKVASKQNKELTINQLTTIDFEMVGAGRLDTLIQQNYGKKISRFLTLQKTATNQANVRAYQDSVNYYAKLDSLTTLQITTRWRDPKVYYYSKTIVNMTTGDQKLVDTMRYALDKSFKLMPLL
;
A
#
# COMPACT_ATOMS: atom_id res chain seq x y z
N MET A 1 -13.54 -3.98 56.23
CA MET A 1 -14.22 -3.40 55.05
C MET A 1 -13.14 -2.69 54.23
N LYS A 2 -12.63 -3.34 53.18
CA LYS A 2 -13.18 -3.41 51.81
C LYS A 2 -12.88 -2.13 51.01
N TYR A 3 -11.87 -2.27 50.14
CA TYR A 3 -11.67 -1.61 48.84
C TYR A 3 -11.56 -0.08 48.81
N LEU A 4 -10.34 0.43 48.90
CA LEU A 4 -10.02 1.83 48.55
C LEU A 4 -8.79 1.93 47.66
N SER A 5 -8.66 1.02 46.69
CA SER A 5 -7.56 1.04 45.72
C SER A 5 -8.04 0.50 44.38
N LEU A 6 -8.99 1.18 43.73
CA LEU A 6 -9.47 0.79 42.40
C LEU A 6 -10.27 1.91 41.68
N ILE A 7 -9.81 3.17 41.75
CA ILE A 7 -10.42 4.28 40.96
C ILE A 7 -9.31 5.18 40.37
N VAL A 8 -8.28 4.58 39.77
CA VAL A 8 -7.33 5.33 38.91
C VAL A 8 -7.12 4.66 37.54
N CYS A 9 -7.75 3.50 37.30
CA CYS A 9 -7.64 2.78 36.02
C CYS A 9 -8.83 2.94 35.06
N TYR A 10 -9.81 3.81 35.34
CA TYR A 10 -11.04 3.87 34.53
C TYR A 10 -11.12 5.07 33.55
N PHE A 11 -10.13 5.96 33.51
CA PHE A 11 -10.15 7.13 32.61
C PHE A 11 -9.20 7.04 31.40
N PHE A 12 -8.72 5.85 31.05
CA PHE A 12 -7.90 5.63 29.84
C PHE A 12 -8.66 5.04 28.65
N LEU A 13 -9.99 4.93 28.71
CA LEU A 13 -10.74 4.11 27.73
C LEU A 13 -11.42 4.85 26.57
N PHE A 14 -11.45 6.19 26.49
CA PHE A 14 -12.21 6.85 25.41
C PHE A 14 -11.61 8.12 24.80
N ALA A 15 -10.28 8.29 24.84
CA ALA A 15 -9.60 9.22 23.93
C ALA A 15 -9.22 8.49 22.64
N CYS A 16 -10.22 8.09 21.82
CA CYS A 16 -9.94 7.69 20.44
C CYS A 16 -9.47 8.95 19.70
N ALA A 17 -8.15 9.07 19.59
CA ALA A 17 -7.46 10.34 19.56
C ALA A 17 -7.75 11.16 18.28
N PRO A 18 -8.05 12.48 18.38
CA PRO A 18 -8.12 13.37 17.22
C PRO A 18 -6.84 13.38 16.37
N SER A 19 -5.73 12.81 16.86
CA SER A 19 -4.52 12.55 16.09
C SER A 19 -4.72 11.48 15.00
N LYS A 20 -5.38 10.35 15.28
CA LYS A 20 -5.53 9.25 14.30
C LYS A 20 -6.38 9.70 13.11
N LYS A 21 -7.49 10.38 13.36
CA LYS A 21 -8.36 10.93 12.30
C LYS A 21 -7.60 11.91 11.40
N LYS A 22 -6.85 12.84 12.00
CA LYS A 22 -6.02 13.80 11.23
C LYS A 22 -4.95 13.10 10.38
N VAL A 23 -4.37 12.00 10.86
CA VAL A 23 -3.42 11.22 10.06
C VAL A 23 -4.14 10.52 8.90
N CYS A 24 -5.32 9.93 9.13
CA CYS A 24 -6.13 9.34 8.06
C CYS A 24 -6.49 10.36 6.98
N GLU A 25 -6.92 11.57 7.36
CA GLU A 25 -7.23 12.66 6.41
C GLU A 25 -6.02 13.00 5.53
N LYS A 26 -4.82 13.14 6.13
CA LYS A 26 -3.60 13.39 5.37
C LYS A 26 -3.20 12.22 4.46
N ILE A 27 -3.45 10.99 4.88
CA ILE A 27 -3.25 9.80 4.05
C ILE A 27 -4.19 9.85 2.85
N ASP A 28 -5.46 10.16 3.07
CA ASP A 28 -6.47 10.26 2.00
C ASP A 28 -6.09 11.36 1.00
N ASP A 29 -5.64 12.52 1.45
CA ASP A 29 -5.14 13.60 0.59
C ASP A 29 -3.92 13.17 -0.25
N GLY A 30 -2.98 12.46 0.37
CA GLY A 30 -1.81 11.90 -0.30
C GLY A 30 -2.18 10.91 -1.40
N ILE A 31 -3.12 10.00 -1.11
CA ILE A 31 -3.62 9.01 -2.08
C ILE A 31 -4.39 9.72 -3.21
N ARG A 32 -5.26 10.68 -2.89
CA ARG A 32 -6.00 11.47 -3.88
C ARG A 32 -5.06 12.15 -4.86
N THR A 33 -4.08 12.88 -4.35
CA THR A 33 -3.07 13.60 -5.15
C THR A 33 -2.34 12.65 -6.09
N TYR A 34 -1.98 11.46 -5.60
CA TYR A 34 -1.36 10.44 -6.43
C TYR A 34 -2.27 9.95 -7.56
N LEU A 35 -3.53 9.61 -7.24
CA LEU A 35 -4.50 9.12 -8.22
C LEU A 35 -4.76 10.16 -9.31
N GLU A 36 -4.95 11.41 -8.94
CA GLU A 36 -5.14 12.54 -9.87
C GLU A 36 -3.92 12.72 -10.78
N LYS A 37 -2.71 12.65 -10.22
CA LYS A 37 -1.46 12.73 -10.99
C LYS A 37 -1.33 11.58 -11.99
N VAL A 38 -1.69 10.36 -11.59
CA VAL A 38 -1.65 9.18 -12.47
C VAL A 38 -2.67 9.30 -13.59
N ALA A 39 -3.90 9.71 -13.28
CA ALA A 39 -4.95 9.91 -14.26
C ALA A 39 -4.59 11.00 -15.28
N SER A 40 -4.07 12.14 -14.80
CA SER A 40 -3.55 13.22 -15.65
C SER A 40 -2.43 12.73 -16.57
N LYS A 41 -1.44 12.00 -16.03
CA LYS A 41 -0.35 11.43 -16.85
C LYS A 41 -0.84 10.46 -17.93
N GLN A 42 -1.98 9.80 -17.69
CA GLN A 42 -2.59 8.86 -18.64
C GLN A 42 -3.63 9.50 -19.55
N ASN A 43 -3.89 10.81 -19.44
CA ASN A 43 -5.01 11.49 -20.11
C ASN A 43 -6.35 10.77 -19.90
N LYS A 44 -6.62 10.34 -18.67
CA LYS A 44 -7.88 9.72 -18.28
C LYS A 44 -8.64 10.62 -17.32
N GLU A 45 -9.94 10.72 -17.53
CA GLU A 45 -10.86 11.32 -16.55
C GLU A 45 -10.90 10.46 -15.28
N LEU A 46 -10.87 11.10 -14.11
CA LEU A 46 -10.92 10.45 -12.81
C LEU A 46 -12.03 11.04 -11.97
N THR A 47 -12.92 10.18 -11.49
CA THR A 47 -13.96 10.52 -10.53
C THR A 47 -13.78 9.68 -9.28
N ILE A 48 -13.53 10.32 -8.14
CA ILE A 48 -13.39 9.64 -6.85
C ILE A 48 -14.69 9.81 -6.06
N ASN A 49 -15.49 8.75 -5.99
CA ASN A 49 -16.75 8.73 -5.24
C ASN A 49 -16.52 8.48 -3.74
N GLN A 50 -15.50 7.68 -3.41
CA GLN A 50 -15.09 7.41 -2.03
C GLN A 50 -13.59 7.19 -1.96
N LEU A 51 -12.96 7.84 -0.99
CA LEU A 51 -11.59 7.58 -0.59
C LEU A 51 -11.52 7.79 0.91
N THR A 52 -11.39 6.70 1.67
CA THR A 52 -11.44 6.78 3.13
C THR A 52 -10.51 5.77 3.76
N THR A 53 -9.51 6.26 4.48
CA THR A 53 -8.59 5.43 5.26
C THR A 53 -9.26 5.02 6.56
N ILE A 54 -9.57 3.73 6.65
CA ILE A 54 -10.23 3.13 7.82
C ILE A 54 -9.24 2.71 8.89
N ASP A 55 -8.00 2.43 8.51
CA ASP A 55 -6.94 2.09 9.45
C ASP A 55 -5.56 2.33 8.85
N PHE A 56 -4.54 2.46 9.70
CA PHE A 56 -3.15 2.47 9.27
C PHE A 56 -2.24 1.92 10.36
N GLU A 57 -1.15 1.31 9.95
CA GLU A 57 -0.05 0.91 10.83
C GLU A 57 1.22 1.68 10.48
N MET A 58 2.06 1.93 11.47
CA MET A 58 3.39 2.49 11.27
C MET A 58 4.38 1.33 11.13
N VAL A 59 5.04 1.23 9.99
CA VAL A 59 5.99 0.15 9.70
C VAL A 59 7.39 0.70 9.44
N GLY A 60 8.41 -0.01 9.91
CA GLY A 60 9.81 0.29 9.58
C GLY A 60 10.14 -0.05 8.13
N ALA A 61 11.24 0.51 7.62
CA ALA A 61 11.67 0.30 6.22
C ALA A 61 11.81 -1.18 5.85
N GLY A 62 12.48 -2.00 6.67
CA GLY A 62 12.64 -3.43 6.38
C GLY A 62 11.31 -4.19 6.28
N ARG A 63 10.30 -3.82 7.08
CA ARG A 63 8.96 -4.41 6.98
C ARG A 63 8.24 -3.98 5.71
N LEU A 64 8.35 -2.71 5.34
CA LEU A 64 7.80 -2.20 4.07
C LEU A 64 8.44 -2.91 2.87
N ASP A 65 9.77 -3.02 2.86
CA ASP A 65 10.52 -3.68 1.78
C ASP A 65 10.12 -5.17 1.69
N THR A 66 9.87 -5.85 2.82
CA THR A 66 9.33 -7.22 2.85
C THR A 66 7.94 -7.31 2.22
N LEU A 67 7.05 -6.36 2.51
CA LEU A 67 5.70 -6.33 1.92
C LEU A 67 5.76 -6.11 0.40
N ILE A 68 6.67 -5.26 -0.06
CA ILE A 68 6.94 -5.02 -1.47
C ILE A 68 7.43 -6.32 -2.14
N GLN A 69 8.39 -6.99 -1.53
CA GLN A 69 8.93 -8.27 -2.03
C GLN A 69 7.83 -9.32 -2.19
N GLN A 70 6.97 -9.47 -1.18
CA GLN A 70 5.83 -10.40 -1.24
C GLN A 70 4.88 -10.07 -2.40
N ASN A 71 4.70 -8.79 -2.74
CA ASN A 71 3.91 -8.39 -3.90
C ASN A 71 4.57 -8.80 -5.21
N TYR A 72 5.89 -8.64 -5.34
CA TYR A 72 6.65 -9.10 -6.51
C TYR A 72 6.52 -10.60 -6.70
N GLY A 73 6.65 -11.39 -5.63
CA GLY A 73 6.42 -12.84 -5.67
C GLY A 73 5.03 -13.21 -6.21
N LYS A 74 3.97 -12.50 -5.80
CA LYS A 74 2.62 -12.71 -6.34
C LYS A 74 2.53 -12.39 -7.83
N LYS A 75 3.17 -11.30 -8.28
CA LYS A 75 3.19 -10.93 -9.70
C LYS A 75 3.97 -11.93 -10.55
N ILE A 76 5.14 -12.37 -10.08
CA ILE A 76 5.93 -13.43 -10.73
C ILE A 76 5.07 -14.68 -10.92
N SER A 77 4.44 -15.17 -9.84
CA SER A 77 3.55 -16.34 -9.91
C SER A 77 2.40 -16.14 -10.91
N ARG A 78 1.77 -14.96 -10.93
CA ARG A 78 0.72 -14.64 -11.90
C ARG A 78 1.21 -14.72 -13.34
N PHE A 79 2.35 -14.11 -13.65
CA PHE A 79 2.89 -14.12 -15.01
C PHE A 79 3.39 -15.51 -15.45
N LEU A 80 3.94 -16.30 -14.53
CA LEU A 80 4.27 -17.71 -14.80
C LEU A 80 3.02 -18.53 -15.16
N THR A 81 1.90 -18.32 -14.45
CA THR A 81 0.63 -18.98 -14.80
C THR A 81 0.14 -18.54 -16.18
N LEU A 82 0.15 -17.23 -16.47
CA LEU A 82 -0.27 -16.71 -17.77
C LEU A 82 0.59 -17.25 -18.91
N GLN A 83 1.91 -17.35 -18.70
CA GLN A 83 2.85 -17.92 -19.65
C GLN A 83 2.53 -19.38 -19.98
N LYS A 84 2.24 -20.21 -18.97
CA LYS A 84 1.89 -21.62 -19.17
C LYS A 84 0.59 -21.80 -19.96
N THR A 85 -0.34 -20.86 -19.84
CA THR A 85 -1.62 -20.89 -20.56
C THR A 85 -1.60 -20.18 -21.91
N ALA A 86 -0.50 -19.49 -22.25
CA ALA A 86 -0.41 -18.72 -23.48
C ALA A 86 -0.19 -19.62 -24.69
N THR A 87 -0.99 -19.41 -25.73
CA THR A 87 -0.91 -20.17 -26.99
C THR A 87 -0.06 -19.51 -28.07
N ASN A 88 0.20 -18.19 -27.94
CA ASN A 88 1.03 -17.43 -28.88
C ASN A 88 2.41 -17.12 -28.29
N GLN A 89 3.46 -17.38 -29.07
CA GLN A 89 4.85 -17.10 -28.74
C GLN A 89 5.13 -15.65 -28.31
N ALA A 90 4.44 -14.66 -28.89
CA ALA A 90 4.59 -13.26 -28.51
C ALA A 90 4.17 -13.02 -27.05
N ASN A 91 3.04 -13.62 -26.63
CA ASN A 91 2.56 -13.53 -25.25
C ASN A 91 3.49 -14.29 -24.29
N VAL A 92 3.97 -15.47 -24.68
CA VAL A 92 4.95 -16.25 -23.88
C VAL A 92 6.19 -15.42 -23.58
N ARG A 93 6.73 -14.70 -24.58
CA ARG A 93 7.88 -13.80 -24.40
C ARG A 93 7.53 -12.60 -23.51
N ALA A 94 6.43 -11.90 -23.77
CA ALA A 94 6.03 -10.75 -22.96
C ALA A 94 5.81 -11.10 -21.48
N TYR A 95 5.25 -12.29 -21.21
CA TYR A 95 5.10 -12.78 -19.84
C TYR A 95 6.45 -13.19 -19.23
N GLN A 96 7.37 -13.79 -20.00
CA GLN A 96 8.74 -14.05 -19.54
C GLN A 96 9.47 -12.75 -19.16
N ASP A 97 9.36 -11.71 -20.00
CA ASP A 97 9.99 -10.41 -19.74
C ASP A 97 9.43 -9.79 -18.46
N SER A 98 8.13 -9.93 -18.23
CA SER A 98 7.49 -9.51 -16.98
C SER A 98 8.01 -10.29 -15.77
N VAL A 99 8.15 -11.62 -15.87
CA VAL A 99 8.75 -12.46 -14.82
C VAL A 99 10.17 -12.00 -14.52
N ASN A 100 11.01 -11.82 -15.54
CA ASN A 100 12.40 -11.38 -15.40
C ASN A 100 12.49 -10.00 -14.75
N TYR A 101 11.62 -9.07 -15.14
CA TYR A 101 11.53 -7.74 -14.55
C TYR A 101 11.25 -7.80 -13.04
N TYR A 102 10.21 -8.51 -12.63
CA TYR A 102 9.86 -8.61 -11.20
C TYR A 102 10.87 -9.45 -10.41
N ALA A 103 11.50 -10.46 -11.00
CA ALA A 103 12.57 -11.22 -10.36
C ALA A 103 13.81 -10.34 -10.08
N LYS A 104 14.14 -9.43 -11.00
CA LYS A 104 15.20 -8.43 -10.79
C LYS A 104 14.85 -7.51 -9.62
N LEU A 105 13.61 -7.01 -9.57
CA LEU A 105 13.17 -6.16 -8.45
C LEU A 105 13.20 -6.92 -7.12
N ASP A 106 12.73 -8.17 -7.08
CA ASP A 106 12.75 -9.04 -5.90
C ASP A 106 14.18 -9.23 -5.34
N SER A 107 15.14 -9.49 -6.23
CA SER A 107 16.55 -9.64 -5.87
C SER A 107 17.13 -8.35 -5.28
N LEU A 108 16.82 -7.19 -5.89
CA LEU A 108 17.25 -5.88 -5.39
C LEU A 108 16.63 -5.57 -4.02
N THR A 109 15.34 -5.87 -3.84
CA THR A 109 14.64 -5.66 -2.57
C THR A 109 15.20 -6.57 -1.48
N THR A 110 15.61 -7.80 -1.81
CA THR A 110 16.29 -8.69 -0.85
C THR A 110 17.56 -8.04 -0.29
N LEU A 111 18.38 -7.44 -1.15
CA LEU A 111 19.59 -6.70 -0.74
C LEU A 111 19.26 -5.43 0.07
N GLN A 112 18.14 -4.78 -0.22
CA GLN A 112 17.69 -3.63 0.56
C GLN A 112 17.22 -4.04 1.96
N ILE A 113 16.48 -5.14 2.09
CA ILE A 113 16.01 -5.65 3.40
C ILE A 113 17.21 -5.95 4.31
N THR A 114 18.24 -6.62 3.78
CA THR A 114 19.44 -6.97 4.57
C THR A 114 20.22 -5.74 5.04
N THR A 115 20.12 -4.61 4.35
CA THR A 115 20.83 -3.37 4.70
C THR A 115 19.98 -2.38 5.50
N ARG A 116 18.65 -2.43 5.40
CA ARG A 116 17.73 -1.43 5.99
C ARG A 116 16.93 -1.91 7.19
N TRP A 117 17.21 -3.09 7.73
CA TRP A 117 16.50 -3.59 8.91
C TRP A 117 16.66 -2.70 10.18
N ARG A 118 17.72 -1.87 10.24
CA ARG A 118 17.94 -0.86 11.29
C ARG A 118 17.57 0.57 10.89
N ASP A 119 17.00 0.79 9.70
CA ASP A 119 16.64 2.13 9.24
C ASP A 119 15.51 2.70 10.12
N PRO A 120 15.70 3.86 10.79
CA PRO A 120 14.70 4.47 11.66
C PRO A 120 13.53 5.10 10.90
N LYS A 121 13.54 5.05 9.57
CA LYS A 121 12.42 5.52 8.75
C LYS A 121 11.17 4.69 9.03
N VAL A 122 10.07 5.41 9.25
CA VAL A 122 8.75 4.86 9.50
C VAL A 122 7.82 5.30 8.37
N TYR A 123 7.01 4.37 7.90
CA TYR A 123 6.03 4.56 6.83
C TYR A 123 4.63 4.30 7.37
N TYR A 124 3.64 4.97 6.80
CA TYR A 124 2.23 4.68 7.05
C TYR A 124 1.77 3.63 6.05
N TYR A 125 1.38 2.46 6.53
CA TYR A 125 0.76 1.42 5.73
C TYR A 125 -0.75 1.43 5.98
N SER A 126 -1.48 2.05 5.06
CA SER A 126 -2.91 2.32 5.20
C SER A 126 -3.76 1.17 4.68
N LYS A 127 -4.98 1.08 5.22
CA LYS A 127 -6.10 0.31 4.69
C LYS A 127 -7.18 1.33 4.30
N THR A 128 -7.42 1.46 3.01
CA THR A 128 -8.23 2.55 2.44
C THR A 128 -9.30 1.98 1.54
N ILE A 129 -10.55 2.38 1.78
CA ILE A 129 -11.68 2.09 0.89
C ILE A 129 -11.60 3.05 -0.29
N VAL A 130 -11.60 2.51 -1.50
CA VAL A 130 -11.53 3.27 -2.75
C VAL A 130 -12.75 2.91 -3.59
N ASN A 131 -13.53 3.92 -3.95
CA ASN A 131 -14.57 3.85 -4.98
C ASN A 131 -14.27 4.96 -5.99
N MET A 132 -13.77 4.58 -7.15
CA MET A 132 -13.42 5.52 -8.19
C MET A 132 -13.74 4.99 -9.58
N THR A 133 -13.87 5.92 -10.52
CA THR A 133 -13.99 5.66 -11.94
C THR A 133 -12.80 6.31 -12.65
N THR A 134 -12.09 5.58 -13.51
CA THR A 134 -10.99 6.10 -14.31
C THR A 134 -11.22 5.72 -15.78
N GLY A 135 -11.60 6.69 -16.61
CA GLY A 135 -12.20 6.40 -17.93
C GLY A 135 -13.41 5.48 -17.77
N ASP A 136 -13.47 4.40 -18.54
CA ASP A 136 -14.58 3.42 -18.47
C ASP A 136 -14.45 2.39 -17.33
N GLN A 137 -13.39 2.47 -16.52
CA GLN A 137 -13.09 1.48 -15.49
C GLN A 137 -13.56 1.94 -14.12
N LYS A 138 -14.46 1.16 -13.51
CA LYS A 138 -14.88 1.35 -12.12
C LYS A 138 -14.08 0.44 -11.19
N LEU A 139 -13.58 1.01 -10.10
CA LEU A 139 -12.93 0.29 -9.02
C LEU A 139 -13.69 0.53 -7.72
N VAL A 140 -14.10 -0.54 -7.06
CA VAL A 140 -14.62 -0.53 -5.68
C VAL A 140 -13.87 -1.60 -4.91
N ASP A 141 -12.92 -1.20 -4.08
CA ASP A 141 -12.08 -2.15 -3.35
C ASP A 141 -11.54 -1.54 -2.05
N THR A 142 -11.04 -2.40 -1.16
CA THR A 142 -10.23 -2.02 -0.01
C THR A 142 -8.76 -2.22 -0.34
N MET A 143 -8.07 -1.12 -0.66
CA MET A 143 -6.67 -1.13 -1.06
C MET A 143 -5.75 -0.84 0.12
N ARG A 144 -4.49 -1.25 -0.03
CA ARG A 144 -3.42 -0.89 0.90
C ARG A 144 -2.39 -0.01 0.22
N TYR A 145 -2.06 1.11 0.86
CA TYR A 145 -1.05 2.04 0.37
C TYR A 145 0.07 2.18 1.40
N ALA A 146 1.29 2.40 0.93
CA ALA A 146 2.39 2.82 1.78
C ALA A 146 2.71 4.27 1.48
N LEU A 147 2.81 5.08 2.52
CA LEU A 147 3.15 6.49 2.44
C LEU A 147 4.35 6.77 3.34
N ASP A 148 5.21 7.68 2.93
CA ASP A 148 6.25 8.20 3.81
C ASP A 148 5.66 9.14 4.89
N LYS A 149 6.50 9.66 5.78
CA LYS A 149 6.08 10.61 6.83
C LYS A 149 5.53 11.93 6.28
N SER A 150 5.79 12.22 5.00
CA SER A 150 5.26 13.39 4.30
C SER A 150 3.96 13.10 3.53
N PHE A 151 3.37 11.91 3.73
CA PHE A 151 2.15 11.45 3.08
C PHE A 151 2.29 11.31 1.55
N LYS A 152 3.52 11.12 1.06
CA LYS A 152 3.75 10.79 -0.34
C LYS A 152 3.71 9.27 -0.51
N LEU A 153 2.96 8.82 -1.52
CA LEU A 153 2.90 7.39 -1.81
C LEU A 153 4.28 6.88 -2.20
N MET A 154 4.68 5.82 -1.51
CA MET A 154 5.77 4.98 -1.93
C MET A 154 5.28 4.17 -3.13
N PRO A 155 6.09 4.00 -4.19
CA PRO A 155 5.75 3.12 -5.29
C PRO A 155 5.71 1.67 -4.79
N LEU A 156 4.57 1.27 -4.23
CA LEU A 156 4.19 -0.12 -4.09
C LEU A 156 3.77 -0.58 -5.49
N LEU A 157 4.76 -0.95 -6.31
CA LEU A 157 4.54 -1.53 -7.63
C LEU A 157 3.66 -2.77 -7.52
#